data_AF-A0A2V5VBD3-F1
#
_entry.id   AF-A0A2V5VBD3-F1
#
_cell.length_a   1.000
_cell.length_b   1.000
_cell.length_c   1.000
_cell.angle_alpha   90.00
_cell.angle_beta   90.00
_cell.angle_gamma   90.00
#
_symmetry.space_group_name_H-M   'P 1'
#
loop_
_entity.id
_entity.type
_entity.pdbx_description
1 polymer ?
#
loop_
_entity_poly.entity_id
_entity_poly.type
_entity_poly.pdbx_seq_one_letter_code
_entity_poly.pdbx_strand_id
1 'polypeptide(L)'
;MSKETRKDFVLVIVTAIASAIGMASVFVACRPLAWIAIAISDAYLALVLLFAAILSDDRAFAARWPWITRLFPTRTAALFVVALLLLSIVSGFAGLYVGTEVFSSNKTPGDALYLSLFTLAFTDYSPKPGYGQLVVVGQVASGILYLIAAVPLLVSRIATFASP
;
A
#
# COMPACT_ATOMS: atom_id res chain seq x y z
N MET A 1 -21.69 -18.55 2.15
CA MET A 1 -20.71 -17.45 2.30
C MET A 1 -21.48 -16.14 2.38
N SER A 2 -21.31 -15.36 3.45
CA SER A 2 -22.07 -14.11 3.64
C SER A 2 -21.60 -13.03 2.66
N LYS A 3 -22.44 -12.02 2.40
CA LYS A 3 -22.13 -10.90 1.49
C LYS A 3 -20.88 -10.12 1.94
N GLU A 4 -20.66 -10.03 3.25
CA GLU A 4 -19.49 -9.38 3.85
C GLU A 4 -18.23 -10.22 3.64
N THR A 5 -18.29 -11.53 3.87
CA THR A 5 -17.15 -12.43 3.60
C THR A 5 -16.74 -12.39 2.13
N ARG A 6 -17.69 -12.30 1.19
CA ARG A 6 -17.39 -12.17 -0.24
C ARG A 6 -16.71 -10.86 -0.59
N LYS A 7 -17.16 -9.76 0.00
CA LYS A 7 -16.59 -8.42 -0.17
C LYS A 7 -15.13 -8.38 0.30
N ASP A 8 -14.89 -8.88 1.51
CA ASP A 8 -13.55 -8.93 2.11
C ASP A 8 -12.61 -9.82 1.31
N PHE A 9 -13.10 -10.98 0.87
CA PHE A 9 -12.32 -11.90 0.04
C PHE A 9 -11.88 -11.26 -1.28
N VAL A 10 -12.76 -10.50 -1.94
CA VAL A 10 -12.42 -9.74 -3.16
C VAL A 10 -11.34 -8.69 -2.86
N LEU A 11 -11.47 -7.96 -1.75
CA LEU A 11 -10.50 -6.92 -1.39
C LEU A 11 -9.10 -7.51 -1.09
N VAL A 12 -9.06 -8.65 -0.39
CA VAL A 12 -7.83 -9.41 -0.15
C VAL A 12 -7.23 -9.92 -1.46
N ILE A 13 -8.06 -10.43 -2.38
CA ILE A 13 -7.56 -10.87 -3.70
C ILE A 13 -6.96 -9.72 -4.49
N VAL A 14 -7.66 -8.57 -4.58
CA VAL A 14 -7.18 -7.42 -5.35
C VAL A 14 -5.86 -6.90 -4.79
N THR A 15 -5.75 -6.81 -3.47
CA THR A 15 -4.51 -6.37 -2.80
C THR A 15 -3.40 -7.41 -2.90
N ALA A 16 -3.72 -8.70 -2.90
CA ALA A 16 -2.77 -9.78 -3.18
C ALA A 16 -2.25 -9.72 -4.62
N ILE A 17 -3.11 -9.43 -5.60
CA ILE A 17 -2.70 -9.23 -7.00
C ILE A 17 -1.78 -8.02 -7.12
N ALA A 18 -2.12 -6.89 -6.50
CA ALA A 18 -1.25 -5.71 -6.49
C ALA A 18 0.13 -6.03 -5.88
N SER A 19 0.14 -6.76 -4.75
CA SER A 19 1.38 -7.24 -4.13
C SER A 19 2.16 -8.20 -5.02
N ALA A 20 1.50 -9.08 -5.77
CA ALA A 20 2.15 -9.99 -6.69
C ALA A 20 2.75 -9.25 -7.90
N ILE A 21 2.06 -8.22 -8.41
CA ILE A 21 2.58 -7.32 -9.46
C ILE A 21 3.82 -6.57 -8.96
N GLY A 22 3.76 -6.02 -7.73
CA GLY A 22 4.91 -5.39 -7.09
C GLY A 22 6.09 -6.35 -6.98
N MET A 23 5.87 -7.56 -6.48
CA MET A 23 6.91 -8.58 -6.34
C MET A 23 7.49 -9.01 -7.71
N ALA A 24 6.63 -9.25 -8.70
CA ALA A 24 7.06 -9.58 -10.06
C ALA A 24 7.90 -8.46 -10.69
N SER A 25 7.57 -7.19 -10.41
CA SER A 25 8.33 -6.05 -10.91
C SER A 25 9.80 -6.07 -10.45
N VAL A 26 10.07 -6.59 -9.25
CA VAL A 26 11.44 -6.76 -8.72
C VAL A 26 12.22 -7.77 -9.52
N PHE A 27 11.66 -8.96 -9.75
CA PHE A 27 12.36 -10.06 -10.41
C PHE A 27 12.49 -9.87 -11.92
N VAL A 28 11.52 -9.20 -12.55
CA VAL A 28 11.53 -8.90 -13.99
C VAL A 28 12.26 -7.58 -14.29
N ALA A 29 12.62 -6.79 -13.26
CA ALA A 29 13.19 -5.44 -13.39
C ALA A 29 12.30 -4.51 -14.27
N CYS A 30 10.98 -4.65 -14.14
CA CYS A 30 10.01 -3.95 -14.99
C CYS A 30 9.42 -2.73 -14.28
N ARG A 31 9.93 -1.54 -14.62
CA ARG A 31 9.51 -0.28 -13.98
C ARG A 31 8.05 0.10 -14.17
N PRO A 32 7.44 -0.09 -15.35
CA PRO A 32 6.01 0.20 -15.50
C PRO A 32 5.16 -0.62 -14.53
N LEU A 33 5.50 -1.90 -14.30
CA LEU A 33 4.79 -2.74 -13.34
C LEU A 33 4.97 -2.24 -11.91
N ALA A 34 6.18 -1.82 -11.54
CA ALA A 34 6.46 -1.22 -10.24
C ALA A 34 5.60 0.03 -9.99
N TRP A 35 5.55 0.96 -10.97
CA TRP A 35 4.73 2.16 -10.87
C TRP A 35 3.23 1.86 -10.79
N ILE A 36 2.74 0.86 -11.53
CA ILE A 36 1.35 0.43 -11.46
C ILE A 36 1.01 -0.09 -10.06
N ALA A 37 1.88 -0.93 -9.47
CA ALA A 37 1.66 -1.46 -8.12
C ALA A 37 1.61 -0.35 -7.06
N ILE A 38 2.55 0.62 -7.12
CA ILE A 38 2.60 1.77 -6.23
C ILE A 38 1.33 2.63 -6.40
N ALA A 39 1.02 3.03 -7.64
CA ALA A 39 -0.11 3.92 -7.93
C ALA A 39 -1.45 3.32 -7.49
N ILE A 40 -1.68 2.02 -7.73
CA ILE A 40 -2.91 1.33 -7.27
C ILE A 40 -2.98 1.32 -5.75
N SER A 41 -1.87 1.05 -5.06
CA SER A 41 -1.82 0.99 -3.60
C SER A 41 -2.08 2.37 -2.99
N ASP A 42 -1.41 3.40 -3.47
CA ASP A 42 -1.55 4.78 -2.99
C ASP A 42 -2.94 5.35 -3.30
N ALA A 43 -3.47 5.10 -4.50
CA ALA A 43 -4.83 5.52 -4.85
C ALA A 43 -5.87 4.85 -3.94
N TYR A 44 -5.72 3.57 -3.63
CA TYR A 44 -6.60 2.89 -2.68
C TYR A 44 -6.53 3.52 -1.29
N LEU A 45 -5.32 3.76 -0.75
CA LEU A 45 -5.13 4.38 0.56
C LEU A 45 -5.71 5.80 0.63
N ALA A 46 -5.45 6.61 -0.40
CA ALA A 46 -5.97 7.97 -0.50
C ALA A 46 -7.52 8.00 -0.58
N LEU A 47 -8.12 7.11 -1.37
CA LEU A 47 -9.58 6.98 -1.46
C LEU A 47 -10.18 6.54 -0.14
N VAL A 48 -9.56 5.58 0.55
CA VAL A 48 -10.05 5.11 1.84
C VAL A 48 -10.00 6.22 2.88
N LEU A 49 -8.92 7.01 2.93
CA LEU A 49 -8.83 8.18 3.81
C LEU A 49 -9.87 9.23 3.48
N LEU A 50 -10.02 9.59 2.20
CA LEU A 50 -10.99 10.58 1.76
C LEU A 50 -12.42 10.15 2.12
N PHE A 51 -12.79 8.91 1.83
CA PHE A 51 -14.12 8.42 2.16
C PHE A 51 -14.32 8.23 3.66
N ALA A 52 -13.28 7.89 4.42
CA ALA A 52 -13.36 7.84 5.87
C ALA A 52 -13.69 9.22 6.45
N ALA A 53 -13.04 10.27 5.96
CA ALA A 53 -13.30 11.66 6.36
C ALA A 53 -14.71 12.12 5.95
N ILE A 54 -15.15 11.86 4.72
CA ILE A 54 -16.50 12.21 4.29
C ILE A 54 -17.56 11.49 5.13
N LEU A 55 -17.34 10.21 5.45
CA LEU A 55 -18.26 9.42 6.26
C LEU A 55 -18.28 9.84 7.74
N SER A 56 -17.18 10.41 8.27
CA SER A 56 -17.19 10.99 9.61
C SER A 56 -18.03 12.26 9.68
N ASP A 57 -18.03 13.05 8.61
CA ASP A 57 -18.75 14.33 8.55
C ASP A 57 -20.24 14.15 8.20
N ASP A 58 -20.57 13.26 7.26
CA ASP A 58 -21.94 13.00 6.81
C ASP A 58 -22.26 11.50 6.78
N ARG A 59 -22.92 11.01 7.83
CA ARG A 59 -23.37 9.61 7.90
C ARG A 59 -24.45 9.27 6.87
N ALA A 60 -25.21 10.24 6.38
CA ALA A 60 -26.22 10.02 5.33
C ALA A 60 -25.58 9.75 3.96
N PHE A 61 -24.30 10.11 3.78
CA PHE A 61 -23.54 9.81 2.57
C PHE A 61 -23.43 8.31 2.29
N ALA A 62 -23.26 7.48 3.34
CA ALA A 62 -23.24 6.02 3.22
C ALA A 62 -24.53 5.45 2.65
N ALA A 63 -25.68 6.05 3.00
CA ALA A 63 -26.98 5.62 2.51
C ALA A 63 -27.17 5.95 1.02
N ARG A 64 -26.61 7.07 0.56
CA ARG A 64 -26.64 7.48 -0.86
C ARG A 64 -25.71 6.63 -1.73
N TRP A 65 -24.55 6.24 -1.19
CA TRP A 65 -23.51 5.52 -1.94
C TRP A 65 -23.06 4.24 -1.20
N PRO A 66 -23.90 3.19 -1.19
CA PRO A 66 -23.65 1.99 -0.40
C PRO A 66 -22.40 1.21 -0.86
N TRP A 67 -21.92 1.43 -2.08
CA TRP A 67 -20.71 0.77 -2.58
C TRP A 67 -19.43 1.22 -1.85
N ILE A 68 -19.41 2.42 -1.26
CA ILE A 68 -18.24 2.97 -0.54
C ILE A 68 -17.91 2.13 0.69
N THR A 69 -18.93 1.59 1.35
CA THR A 69 -18.75 0.65 2.49
C THR A 69 -18.03 -0.66 2.10
N ARG A 70 -17.88 -0.93 0.79
CA ARG A 70 -17.09 -2.07 0.28
C ARG A 70 -15.59 -1.84 0.31
N LEU A 71 -15.14 -0.59 0.31
CA LEU A 71 -13.71 -0.26 0.40
C LEU A 71 -13.14 -0.55 1.79
N PHE A 72 -14.00 -0.60 2.81
CA PHE A 72 -13.59 -0.82 4.20
C PHE A 72 -13.67 -2.31 4.57
N PRO A 73 -12.52 -2.98 4.81
CA PRO A 73 -12.50 -4.37 5.25
C PRO A 73 -13.02 -4.55 6.67
N THR A 74 -13.47 -5.78 6.98
CA THR A 74 -13.69 -6.24 8.36
C THR A 74 -12.37 -6.42 9.12
N ARG A 75 -12.42 -6.65 10.45
CA ARG A 75 -11.24 -6.69 11.33
C ARG A 75 -10.12 -7.62 10.84
N THR A 76 -10.45 -8.87 10.51
CA THR A 76 -9.45 -9.86 10.08
C THR A 76 -8.94 -9.56 8.68
N ALA A 77 -9.84 -9.20 7.76
CA ALA A 77 -9.48 -8.83 6.40
C ALA A 77 -8.59 -7.57 6.36
N ALA A 78 -8.80 -6.62 7.27
CA ALA A 78 -8.01 -5.40 7.37
C ALA A 78 -6.54 -5.71 7.66
N LEU A 79 -6.25 -6.69 8.53
CA LEU A 79 -4.87 -7.12 8.81
C LEU A 79 -4.17 -7.60 7.53
N PHE A 80 -4.84 -8.46 6.75
CA PHE A 80 -4.28 -8.97 5.51
C PHE A 80 -4.12 -7.87 4.45
N VAL A 81 -5.14 -7.04 4.26
CA VAL A 81 -5.14 -5.93 3.29
C VAL A 81 -4.00 -4.95 3.59
N VAL A 82 -3.86 -4.55 4.86
CA VAL A 82 -2.82 -3.61 5.29
C VAL A 82 -1.41 -4.22 5.12
N ALA A 83 -1.22 -5.51 5.43
CA ALA A 83 0.05 -6.18 5.18
C ALA A 83 0.38 -6.32 3.68
N LEU A 84 -0.61 -6.68 2.86
CA LEU A 84 -0.45 -6.83 1.41
C LEU A 84 -0.18 -5.50 0.72
N LEU A 85 -0.80 -4.40 1.18
CA LEU A 85 -0.52 -3.05 0.67
C LEU A 85 0.91 -2.61 0.99
N LEU A 86 1.40 -2.88 2.21
CA LEU A 86 2.80 -2.61 2.54
C LEU A 86 3.73 -3.41 1.64
N LEU A 87 3.45 -4.71 1.46
CA LEU A 87 4.25 -5.56 0.60
C LEU A 87 4.25 -5.07 -0.86
N SER A 88 3.09 -4.63 -1.37
CA SER A 88 2.94 -4.03 -2.70
C SER A 88 3.77 -2.75 -2.85
N ILE A 89 3.70 -1.83 -1.90
CA ILE A 89 4.48 -0.57 -1.92
C ILE A 89 5.98 -0.88 -1.85
N VAL A 90 6.42 -1.67 -0.87
CA VAL A 90 7.84 -2.02 -0.67
C VAL A 90 8.39 -2.75 -1.90
N SER A 91 7.69 -3.74 -2.43
CA SER A 91 8.13 -4.47 -3.62
C SER A 91 8.06 -3.61 -4.89
N GLY A 92 7.07 -2.72 -5.03
CA GLY A 92 7.02 -1.74 -6.11
C GLY A 92 8.25 -0.84 -6.13
N PHE A 93 8.58 -0.20 -5.01
CA PHE A 93 9.79 0.64 -4.93
C PHE A 93 11.07 -0.18 -5.10
N ALA A 94 11.13 -1.40 -4.57
CA ALA A 94 12.24 -2.31 -4.83
C ALA A 94 12.41 -2.60 -6.33
N GLY A 95 11.31 -2.76 -7.08
CA GLY A 95 11.34 -2.94 -8.53
C GLY A 95 11.91 -1.73 -9.27
N LEU A 96 11.76 -0.52 -8.73
CA LEU A 96 12.42 0.69 -9.24
C LEU A 96 13.92 0.75 -8.89
N TYR A 97 14.34 0.07 -7.84
CA TYR A 97 15.73 0.04 -7.36
C TYR A 97 16.61 -0.99 -8.07
N VAL A 98 16.00 -2.01 -8.69
CA VAL A 98 16.74 -2.98 -9.51
C VAL A 98 17.29 -2.30 -10.76
N GLY A 99 18.61 -2.40 -10.94
CA GLY A 99 19.38 -1.69 -11.98
C GLY A 99 20.24 -0.56 -11.43
N THR A 100 20.71 0.34 -12.31
CA THR A 100 21.64 1.42 -11.95
C THR A 100 21.02 2.81 -11.91
N GLU A 101 19.71 2.98 -12.10
CA GLU A 101 19.15 4.33 -12.26
C GLU A 101 18.87 5.06 -10.95
N VAL A 102 18.49 4.33 -9.89
CA VAL A 102 18.26 4.95 -8.58
C VAL A 102 19.53 4.99 -7.73
N PHE A 103 20.32 3.91 -7.76
CA PHE A 103 21.56 3.79 -6.98
C PHE A 103 22.78 3.60 -7.89
N SER A 104 23.96 3.98 -7.39
CA SER A 104 25.24 3.89 -8.12
C SER A 104 25.64 2.45 -8.46
N SER A 105 25.36 1.50 -7.58
CA SER A 105 25.62 0.08 -7.77
C SER A 105 24.36 -0.66 -8.20
N ASN A 106 24.47 -1.60 -9.14
CA ASN A 106 23.42 -2.58 -9.40
C ASN A 106 23.03 -3.30 -8.11
N LYS A 107 21.72 -3.34 -7.84
CA LYS A 107 21.16 -4.06 -6.69
C LYS A 107 20.57 -5.39 -7.15
N THR A 108 20.86 -6.45 -6.41
CA THR A 108 20.13 -7.71 -6.60
C THR A 108 18.67 -7.53 -6.15
N PRO A 109 17.72 -8.35 -6.62
CA PRO A 109 16.33 -8.29 -6.15
C PRO A 109 16.19 -8.34 -4.62
N GLY A 110 17.00 -9.15 -3.95
CA GLY A 110 17.03 -9.24 -2.49
C GLY A 110 17.52 -7.96 -1.83
N ASP A 111 18.62 -7.38 -2.33
CA ASP A 111 19.13 -6.09 -1.84
C ASP A 111 18.12 -4.97 -2.05
N ALA A 112 17.44 -4.96 -3.20
CA ALA A 112 16.44 -3.95 -3.52
C ALA A 112 15.23 -4.00 -2.58
N LEU A 113 14.76 -5.20 -2.22
CA LEU A 113 13.69 -5.38 -1.24
C LEU A 113 14.14 -4.94 0.16
N TYR A 114 15.35 -5.33 0.57
CA TYR A 114 15.93 -4.90 1.85
C TYR A 114 16.06 -3.38 1.92
N LEU A 115 16.63 -2.75 0.90
CA LEU A 115 16.78 -1.30 0.77
C LEU A 115 15.44 -0.58 0.77
N SER A 116 14.45 -1.12 0.06
CA SER A 116 13.11 -0.53 0.03
C SER A 116 12.47 -0.55 1.41
N LEU A 117 12.54 -1.67 2.14
CA LEU A 117 12.01 -1.71 3.50
C LEU A 117 12.78 -0.76 4.44
N PHE A 118 14.11 -0.71 4.33
CA PHE A 118 14.95 0.13 5.17
C PHE A 118 14.79 1.62 4.88
N THR A 119 14.60 2.02 3.63
CA THR A 119 14.39 3.44 3.25
C THR A 119 13.19 4.06 3.97
N LEU A 120 12.19 3.26 4.35
CA LEU A 120 11.04 3.72 5.15
C LEU A 120 11.40 4.00 6.61
N ALA A 121 12.51 3.46 7.12
CA ALA A 121 12.93 3.57 8.52
C ALA A 121 14.23 4.38 8.70
N PHE A 122 15.13 4.39 7.71
CA PHE A 122 16.48 4.95 7.77
C PHE A 122 16.86 5.57 6.43
N THR A 123 17.67 6.63 6.46
CA THR A 123 18.05 7.41 5.26
C THR A 123 19.52 7.24 4.86
N ASP A 124 20.20 6.20 5.32
CA ASP A 124 21.65 6.03 5.14
C ASP A 124 22.08 5.65 3.70
N TYR A 125 21.14 5.61 2.76
CA TYR A 125 21.41 5.32 1.36
C TYR A 125 21.41 6.60 0.54
N SER A 126 22.45 6.78 -0.28
CA SER A 126 22.61 7.92 -1.17
C SER A 126 22.06 7.61 -2.57
N PRO A 127 20.82 8.00 -2.91
CA PRO A 127 20.32 7.87 -4.27
C PRO A 127 21.08 8.80 -5.22
N LYS A 128 21.09 8.45 -6.51
CA LYS A 128 21.62 9.32 -7.57
C LYS A 128 20.82 10.62 -7.63
N PRO A 129 21.48 11.77 -7.91
CA PRO A 129 20.77 13.03 -8.10
C PRO A 129 19.79 12.96 -9.27
N GLY A 130 18.65 13.63 -9.14
CA GLY A 130 17.57 13.62 -10.14
C GLY A 130 16.55 12.50 -9.89
N TYR A 131 16.43 11.56 -10.82
CA TYR A 131 15.38 10.52 -10.77
C TYR A 131 15.43 9.69 -9.48
N GLY A 132 16.63 9.28 -9.03
CA GLY A 132 16.77 8.45 -7.82
C GLY A 132 16.25 9.14 -6.56
N GLN A 133 16.53 10.44 -6.41
CA GLN A 133 16.01 11.25 -5.31
C GLN A 133 14.47 11.36 -5.35
N LEU A 134 13.89 11.56 -6.54
CA LEU A 134 12.43 11.62 -6.69
C LEU A 134 11.76 10.31 -6.29
N VAL A 135 12.35 9.17 -6.66
CA VAL A 135 11.83 7.85 -6.27
C VAL A 135 11.85 7.67 -4.75
N VAL A 136 12.96 8.04 -4.08
CA VAL A 136 13.06 7.94 -2.62
C VAL A 136 12.07 8.87 -1.92
N VAL A 137 11.91 10.11 -2.39
CA VAL A 137 10.91 11.04 -1.85
C VAL A 137 9.50 10.48 -2.05
N GLY A 138 9.20 9.93 -3.22
CA GLY A 138 7.95 9.23 -3.50
C GLY A 138 7.72 8.08 -2.53
N GLN A 139 8.75 7.28 -2.24
CA GLN A 139 8.65 6.18 -1.29
C GLN A 139 8.30 6.67 0.12
N VAL A 140 8.95 7.73 0.59
CA VAL A 140 8.65 8.32 1.89
C VAL A 140 7.21 8.84 1.92
N ALA A 141 6.75 9.51 0.86
CA ALA A 141 5.37 9.99 0.76
C ALA A 141 4.35 8.84 0.79
N SER A 142 4.57 7.76 0.03
CA SER A 142 3.73 6.55 0.05
C SER A 142 3.75 5.88 1.44
N GLY A 143 4.90 5.86 2.12
CA GLY A 143 5.03 5.35 3.48
C GLY A 143 4.22 6.16 4.49
N ILE A 144 4.29 7.49 4.42
CA ILE A 144 3.50 8.39 5.27
C ILE A 144 2.00 8.18 5.01
N LEU A 145 1.59 8.14 3.74
CA LEU A 145 0.21 7.89 3.34
C LEU A 145 -0.28 6.54 3.89
N TYR A 146 0.53 5.50 3.76
CA TYR A 146 0.26 4.19 4.33
C TYR A 146 0.05 4.25 5.83
N LEU A 147 0.93 4.92 6.59
CA LEU A 147 0.79 5.03 8.05
C LEU A 147 -0.48 5.78 8.45
N ILE A 148 -0.76 6.91 7.80
CA ILE A 148 -1.95 7.74 8.07
C ILE A 148 -3.25 6.95 7.79
N ALA A 149 -3.25 6.08 6.78
CA ALA A 149 -4.41 5.24 6.45
C ALA A 149 -4.50 3.97 7.31
N ALA A 150 -3.38 3.28 7.53
CA ALA A 150 -3.33 1.99 8.20
C ALA A 150 -3.69 2.11 9.68
N VAL A 151 -3.25 3.17 10.37
CA VAL A 151 -3.52 3.35 11.80
C VAL A 151 -5.04 3.47 12.07
N PRO A 152 -5.80 4.38 11.46
CA PRO A 152 -7.25 4.45 11.64
C PRO A 152 -7.96 3.18 11.19
N LEU A 153 -7.55 2.55 10.08
CA LEU A 153 -8.16 1.31 9.60
C LEU A 153 -8.01 0.16 10.58
N LEU A 154 -6.82 -0.01 11.16
CA LEU A 154 -6.56 -1.07 12.13
C LEU A 154 -7.19 -0.74 13.50
N VAL A 155 -6.99 0.47 14.02
CA VAL A 155 -7.49 0.87 15.35
C VAL A 155 -9.01 0.88 15.38
N SER A 156 -9.69 1.45 14.39
CA SER A 156 -11.17 1.48 14.35
C SER A 156 -11.79 0.08 14.33
N ARG A 157 -11.08 -0.90 13.76
CA ARG A 157 -11.54 -2.29 13.68
C ARG A 157 -11.13 -3.11 14.89
N ILE A 158 -9.97 -2.87 15.49
CA ILE A 158 -9.48 -3.61 16.67
C ILE A 158 -10.07 -3.07 17.99
N ALA A 159 -10.49 -1.81 18.05
CA ALA A 159 -11.10 -1.22 19.25
C ALA A 159 -12.56 -1.64 19.50
N THR A 160 -13.25 -2.17 18.49
CA THR A 160 -14.63 -2.70 18.61
C THR A 160 -14.61 -4.09 19.23
N PHE A 161 -14.32 -4.18 20.53
CA PHE A 161 -14.60 -5.40 21.28
C PHE A 161 -16.12 -5.58 21.31
N ALA A 162 -16.60 -6.75 20.89
CA ALA A 162 -17.99 -7.11 21.11
C ALA A 162 -18.24 -7.00 22.61
N SER A 163 -19.12 -6.09 23.02
CA SER A 163 -19.66 -6.09 24.37
C SER A 163 -20.29 -7.47 24.63
N PRO A 164 -20.06 -8.09 25.80
CA PRO A 164 -20.66 -9.37 26.14
C PRO A 164 -22.19 -9.35 26.04
#